data_AF-A0AA43EV88-F1
#
_entry.id   AF-A0AA43EV88-F1
#
_cell.length_a   1.000
_cell.length_b   1.000
_cell.length_c   1.000
_cell.angle_alpha   90.00
_cell.angle_beta   90.00
_cell.angle_gamma   90.00
#
_symmetry.space_group_name_H-M   'P 1'
#
loop_
_entity.id
_entity.type
_entity.pdbx_description
1 polymer ?
#
loop_
_entity_poly.entity_id
_entity_poly.type
_entity_poly.pdbx_seq_one_letter_code
_entity_poly.pdbx_strand_id
1 'polypeptide(L)'
;MDSETCGIDPIKIQAIRHCLEKQFTNVTFSQKIRPTFVFHHGVEKQSWHVVFNEQFLANNMAIKELEHFVESKVISKVLKNPGKRIQISKFGDITVEEKNPS
;
A
#
# COMPACT_ATOMS: atom_id res chain seq x y z
N MET A 1 -23.90 12.37 11.16
CA MET A 1 -23.53 10.97 10.90
C MET A 1 -22.54 11.04 9.75
N ASP A 2 -21.33 11.55 9.96
CA ASP A 2 -20.54 12.09 8.85
C ASP A 2 -19.08 11.68 9.02
N SER A 3 -18.74 10.54 8.43
CA SER A 3 -17.36 10.22 8.09
C SER A 3 -17.31 10.09 6.58
N GLU A 4 -17.28 11.27 5.94
CA GLU A 4 -16.90 11.42 4.55
C GLU A 4 -15.58 10.68 4.36
N THR A 5 -15.65 9.54 3.68
CA THR A 5 -14.48 8.78 3.29
C THR A 5 -13.81 9.57 2.16
N CYS A 6 -12.84 10.37 2.61
CA CYS A 6 -11.92 11.25 1.91
C CYS A 6 -11.44 10.74 0.54
N GLY A 7 -11.79 11.45 -0.53
CA GLY A 7 -11.04 11.75 -1.78
C GLY A 7 -10.38 10.66 -2.63
N ILE A 8 -10.26 9.42 -2.15
CA ILE A 8 -9.56 8.34 -2.82
C ILE A 8 -10.58 7.44 -3.48
N ASP A 9 -10.44 7.26 -4.79
CA ASP A 9 -11.27 6.36 -5.57
C ASP A 9 -11.18 4.91 -5.03
N PRO A 10 -12.30 4.30 -4.61
CA PRO A 10 -12.33 2.90 -4.16
C PRO A 10 -11.75 1.91 -5.19
N ILE A 11 -11.86 2.21 -6.48
CA ILE A 11 -11.31 1.36 -7.55
C ILE A 11 -9.79 1.31 -7.46
N LYS A 12 -9.12 2.40 -7.08
CA LYS A 12 -7.67 2.41 -6.88
C LYS A 12 -7.26 1.56 -5.70
N ILE A 13 -8.03 1.62 -4.60
CA ILE A 13 -7.80 0.78 -3.43
C ILE A 13 -7.94 -0.70 -3.80
N GLN A 14 -8.97 -1.04 -4.58
CA GLN A 14 -9.19 -2.41 -5.06
C GLN A 14 -8.08 -2.87 -6.01
N ALA A 15 -7.61 -2.01 -6.91
CA ALA A 15 -6.53 -2.33 -7.85
C ALA A 15 -5.21 -2.63 -7.11
N ILE A 16 -4.84 -1.79 -6.13
CA ILE A 16 -3.66 -2.03 -5.28
C ILE A 16 -3.82 -3.34 -4.50
N ARG A 17 -4.98 -3.56 -3.88
CA ARG A 17 -5.27 -4.79 -3.14
C ARG A 17 -5.10 -6.01 -4.03
N HIS A 18 -5.69 -6.00 -5.23
CA HIS A 18 -5.62 -7.11 -6.17
C HIS A 18 -4.17 -7.42 -6.57
N CYS A 19 -3.34 -6.40 -6.79
CA CYS A 19 -1.91 -6.59 -7.06
C CYS A 19 -1.19 -7.27 -5.90
N LEU A 20 -1.48 -6.85 -4.65
CA LEU A 20 -0.86 -7.43 -3.45
C LEU A 20 -1.32 -8.87 -3.19
N GLU A 21 -2.61 -9.16 -3.36
CA GLU A 21 -3.20 -10.50 -3.13
C GLU A 21 -2.64 -11.58 -4.06
N LYS A 22 -2.00 -11.21 -5.19
CA LYS A 22 -1.30 -12.17 -6.06
C LYS A 22 -0.11 -12.85 -5.37
N GLN A 23 0.49 -12.22 -4.35
CA GLN A 23 1.72 -12.71 -3.70
C GLN A 23 1.62 -12.75 -2.17
N PHE A 24 0.71 -11.99 -1.59
CA PHE A 24 0.57 -11.83 -0.15
C PHE A 24 -0.80 -12.30 0.34
N THR A 25 -0.85 -12.71 1.61
CA THR A 25 -2.09 -13.18 2.25
C THR A 25 -2.57 -12.18 3.30
N ASN A 26 -3.86 -12.27 3.65
CA ASN A 26 -4.50 -11.43 4.66
C ASN A 26 -4.31 -9.93 4.39
N VAL A 27 -4.49 -9.51 3.13
CA VAL A 27 -4.35 -8.11 2.72
C VAL A 27 -5.52 -7.30 3.26
N THR A 28 -5.22 -6.38 4.17
CA THR A 28 -6.19 -5.47 4.78
C THR A 28 -5.83 -4.03 4.45
N PHE A 29 -6.84 -3.16 4.41
CA PHE A 29 -6.67 -1.74 4.16
C PHE A 29 -7.26 -0.92 5.31
N SER A 30 -6.57 0.14 5.71
CA SER A 30 -7.01 1.12 6.70
C SER A 30 -6.62 2.52 6.25
N GLN A 31 -7.51 3.49 6.46
CA GLN A 31 -7.26 4.92 6.22
C GLN A 31 -7.50 5.76 7.48
N LYS A 32 -7.24 5.21 8.67
CA LYS A 32 -7.46 5.96 9.93
C LYS A 32 -6.51 7.16 10.10
N ILE A 33 -5.29 7.06 9.59
CA ILE A 33 -4.25 8.10 9.68
C ILE A 33 -3.67 8.38 8.29
N ARG A 34 -3.31 7.31 7.57
CA ARG A 34 -2.87 7.34 6.17
C ARG A 34 -3.36 6.07 5.48
N PRO A 35 -3.63 6.10 4.16
CA PRO A 35 -3.93 4.91 3.37
C PRO A 35 -2.84 3.86 3.55
N THR A 36 -3.17 2.77 4.21
CA THR A 36 -2.21 1.74 4.61
C THR A 36 -2.74 0.37 4.27
N PHE A 37 -1.93 -0.41 3.57
CA PHE A 37 -2.13 -1.83 3.36
C PHE A 37 -1.26 -2.63 4.33
N VAL A 38 -1.87 -3.62 4.98
CA VAL A 38 -1.20 -4.55 5.88
C VAL A 38 -1.42 -5.96 5.37
N PHE A 39 -0.36 -6.73 5.22
CA PHE A 39 -0.41 -8.09 4.67
C PHE A 39 0.76 -8.95 5.18
N HIS A 40 0.68 -10.25 4.88
CA HIS A 40 1.65 -11.25 5.31
C HIS A 40 2.22 -12.00 4.10
N HIS A 41 3.42 -12.56 4.25
CA HIS A 41 4.07 -13.37 3.23
C HIS A 41 4.47 -14.72 3.83
N GLY A 42 3.79 -15.79 3.39
CA GLY A 42 4.06 -17.16 3.87
C GLY A 42 3.76 -17.37 5.36
N VAL A 43 4.65 -18.10 6.05
CA VAL A 43 4.50 -18.52 7.46
C VAL A 43 5.08 -17.50 8.45
N GLU A 44 5.59 -16.37 7.96
CA GLU A 44 6.22 -15.38 8.84
C GLU A 44 5.19 -14.69 9.75
N LYS A 45 5.52 -14.61 11.04
CA LYS A 45 4.76 -13.83 12.04
C LYS A 45 4.82 -12.31 11.81
N GLN A 46 5.57 -11.86 10.79
CA GLN A 46 5.78 -10.45 10.50
C GLN A 46 4.77 -9.96 9.47
N SER A 47 4.22 -8.78 9.71
CA SER A 47 3.35 -8.09 8.76
C SER A 47 4.08 -6.94 8.10
N TRP A 48 3.90 -6.84 6.78
CA TRP A 48 4.39 -5.74 5.95
C TRP A 48 3.37 -4.63 5.91
N HIS A 49 3.85 -3.39 5.95
CA HIS A 49 3.02 -2.20 5.87
C HIS A 49 3.41 -1.43 4.61
N VAL A 50 2.44 -1.17 3.73
CA VAL A 50 2.60 -0.26 2.59
C VAL A 50 1.72 0.95 2.81
N VAL A 51 2.32 2.11 3.00
CA VAL A 51 1.64 3.37 3.30
C VAL A 51 1.71 4.26 2.07
N PHE A 52 0.57 4.66 1.53
CA PHE A 52 0.50 5.60 0.43
C PHE A 52 0.21 7.00 0.96
N ASN A 53 0.86 7.99 0.35
CA ASN A 53 0.42 9.37 0.48
C ASN A 53 -0.98 9.54 -0.15
N GLU A 54 -1.87 10.26 0.53
CA GLU A 54 -3.24 10.47 0.03
C GLU A 54 -3.28 11.21 -1.31
N GLN A 55 -2.40 12.20 -1.51
CA GLN A 55 -2.35 12.96 -2.77
C GLN A 55 -1.89 12.10 -3.95
N PHE A 56 -1.04 11.09 -3.69
CA PHE A 56 -0.64 10.14 -4.72
C PHE A 56 -1.85 9.35 -5.23
N LEU A 57 -2.73 8.90 -4.32
CA LEU A 57 -3.93 8.13 -4.67
C LEU A 57 -5.09 9.01 -5.15
N ALA A 58 -5.15 10.28 -4.73
CA ALA A 58 -6.14 11.24 -5.19
C ALA A 58 -5.83 11.81 -6.59
N ASN A 59 -4.58 11.71 -7.07
CA ASN A 59 -4.20 12.19 -8.40
C ASN A 59 -4.93 11.42 -9.52
N ASN A 60 -5.18 12.03 -10.68
CA ASN A 60 -5.87 11.45 -11.84
C ASN A 60 -5.05 10.39 -12.62
N MET A 61 -4.25 9.60 -11.91
CA MET A 61 -3.54 8.44 -12.46
C MET A 61 -4.53 7.38 -12.94
N ALA A 62 -4.28 6.82 -14.12
CA ALA A 62 -5.08 5.71 -14.65
C ALA A 62 -4.87 4.44 -13.81
N ILE A 63 -5.93 3.63 -13.65
CA ILE A 63 -5.87 2.40 -12.84
C ILE A 63 -4.76 1.46 -13.31
N LYS A 64 -4.59 1.27 -14.62
CA LYS A 64 -3.54 0.40 -15.18
C LYS A 64 -2.13 0.90 -14.86
N GLU A 65 -1.94 2.23 -14.81
CA GLU A 65 -0.66 2.83 -14.45
C GLU A 65 -0.36 2.59 -12.96
N LEU A 66 -1.38 2.72 -12.11
CA LEU A 66 -1.27 2.40 -10.69
C LEU A 66 -0.95 0.92 -10.45
N GLU A 67 -1.66 0.00 -11.11
CA GLU A 67 -1.37 -1.44 -11.04
C GLU A 67 0.07 -1.73 -11.46
N HIS A 68 0.49 -1.18 -12.60
CA HIS A 68 1.86 -1.34 -13.09
C HIS A 68 2.90 -0.79 -12.09
N PHE A 69 2.65 0.37 -11.48
CA PHE A 69 3.52 0.95 -10.45
C PHE A 69 3.64 0.01 -9.22
N VAL A 70 2.52 -0.54 -8.76
CA VAL A 70 2.50 -1.45 -7.61
C VAL A 70 3.28 -2.72 -7.94
N GLU A 71 2.99 -3.36 -9.07
CA GLU A 71 3.60 -4.63 -9.45
C GLU A 71 5.10 -4.50 -9.73
N SER A 72 5.52 -3.45 -10.44
CA SER A 72 6.91 -3.28 -10.86
C SER A 72 7.81 -2.69 -9.78
N LYS A 73 7.30 -1.75 -8.96
CA LYS A 73 8.11 -1.01 -7.99
C LYS A 73 7.81 -1.38 -6.55
N VAL A 74 6.54 -1.33 -6.15
CA VAL A 74 6.16 -1.51 -4.73
C VAL A 74 6.41 -2.95 -4.29
N ILE A 75 5.89 -3.93 -5.02
CA ILE A 75 6.06 -5.36 -4.66
C ILE A 75 7.55 -5.74 -4.62
N SER A 76 8.34 -5.30 -5.62
CA SER A 76 9.78 -5.54 -5.62
C SER A 76 10.46 -4.99 -4.36
N LYS A 77 10.04 -3.80 -3.90
CA LYS A 77 10.59 -3.19 -2.68
C LYS A 77 10.16 -3.94 -1.42
N VAL A 78 8.90 -4.35 -1.34
CA VAL A 78 8.34 -5.14 -0.23
C VAL A 78 9.12 -6.46 -0.06
N LEU A 79 9.33 -7.21 -1.15
CA LEU A 79 10.03 -8.50 -1.12
C LEU A 79 11.50 -8.36 -0.68
N LYS A 80 12.16 -7.27 -1.10
CA LYS A 80 13.56 -6.98 -0.72
C LYS A 80 13.71 -6.51 0.73
N ASN A 81 12.62 -6.15 1.41
CA ASN A 81 12.64 -5.57 2.76
C ASN A 81 11.61 -6.26 3.66
N PRO A 82 11.86 -7.53 4.04
CA PRO A 82 10.99 -8.29 4.94
C PRO A 82 10.65 -7.55 6.24
N GLY A 83 9.37 -7.52 6.61
CA GLY A 83 8.88 -6.94 7.87
C GLY A 83 8.98 -5.41 7.99
N LYS A 84 9.51 -4.70 6.99
CA LYS A 84 9.67 -3.24 7.00
C LYS A 84 8.38 -2.53 6.61
N ARG A 85 8.34 -1.23 6.91
CA ARG A 85 7.33 -0.31 6.39
C ARG A 85 7.83 0.30 5.09
N ILE A 86 7.01 0.25 4.05
CA ILE A 86 7.25 0.90 2.76
C ILE A 86 6.34 2.12 2.68
N GLN A 87 6.88 3.32 2.46
CA GLN A 87 6.08 4.52 2.23
C GLN A 87 6.21 5.03 0.80
N ILE A 88 5.09 5.45 0.21
CA ILE A 88 5.01 6.05 -1.11
C ILE A 88 4.71 7.54 -0.95
N SER A 89 5.61 8.40 -1.46
CA SER A 89 5.47 9.85 -1.44
C SER A 89 4.36 10.33 -2.38
N LYS A 90 3.99 11.61 -2.31
CA LYS A 90 3.05 12.22 -3.28
C LYS A 90 3.53 12.14 -4.73
N PHE A 91 4.84 11.97 -4.96
CA PHE A 91 5.46 11.87 -6.28
C PHE A 91 5.81 10.43 -6.67
N GLY A 92 5.46 9.44 -5.84
CA GLY A 92 5.75 8.04 -6.12
C GLY A 92 7.13 7.58 -5.67
N ASP A 93 7.88 8.39 -4.92
CA ASP A 93 9.15 7.96 -4.32
C ASP A 93 8.87 6.92 -3.23
N ILE A 94 9.70 5.88 -3.18
CA ILE A 94 9.53 4.77 -2.24
C ILE A 94 10.62 4.83 -1.18
N THR A 95 10.22 5.04 0.07
CA THR A 95 11.11 4.93 1.25
C THR A 95 10.85 3.64 2.00
N VAL A 96 11.90 3.12 2.63
CA VAL A 96 11.84 1.93 3.50
C VAL A 96 12.19 2.39 4.90
N GLU A 97 11.34 2.04 5.86
CA GLU A 97 11.50 2.41 7.26
C GLU A 97 11.45 1.16 8.15
N GLU A 98 12.18 1.23 9.25
CA GLU A 98 12.00 0.29 10.34
C GLU A 98 10.58 0.40 10.89
N LYS A 99 9.99 -0.76 11.18
CA LYS A 99 8.75 -0.82 11.91
C LYS A 99 9.11 -0.66 13.39
N ASN A 100 8.92 0.54 13.93
CA ASN A 100 9.08 0.72 15.37
C ASN A 100 8.20 -0.31 16.09
N PRO A 101 8.75 -1.09 17.04
CA PRO A 101 7.92 -1.89 17.92
C PRO A 101 7.06 -0.91 18.72
N SER A 102 5.77 -0.93 18.42
CA SER A 102 4.72 -0.32 19.25
C SER A 102 4.55 -1.12 20.53
#